data_AF-A0A285J102-F1
#
_entry.id   AF-A0A285J102-F1
#
_cell.length_a   1.000
_cell.length_b   1.000
_cell.length_c   1.000
_cell.angle_alpha   90.00
_cell.angle_beta   90.00
_cell.angle_gamma   90.00
#
_symmetry.space_group_name_H-M   'P 1'
#
loop_
_entity.id
_entity.type
_entity.pdbx_description
1 polymer ?
#
loop_
_entity_poly.entity_id
_entity_poly.type
_entity_poly.pdbx_seq_one_letter_code
_entity_poly.pdbx_strand_id
1 'polypeptide(L)'
;MNKIRHMELSKEKLAAVLAFITELETLAPPDRDWVLERRQAPKPDWKTLDLPAIDRLYRTFWLAQTGTARRAYTQRFGDSYLQEVARDLSMILDYCRHVLADQRQHGTWPRPDACRLLTSHLVQANRFDLARRVELGFHRQAVRSDIRKERALP
;
A
#
# COMPACT_ATOMS: atom_id res chain seq x y z
N MET A 1 -14.58 -32.81 -10.53
CA MET A 1 -14.92 -31.89 -9.43
C MET A 1 -13.66 -31.61 -8.62
N ASN A 2 -13.03 -30.45 -8.84
CA ASN A 2 -11.89 -30.03 -8.02
C ASN A 2 -12.41 -29.64 -6.63
N LYS A 3 -12.06 -30.44 -5.61
CA LYS A 3 -12.22 -30.04 -4.21
C LYS A 3 -11.47 -28.73 -4.03
N ILE A 4 -12.18 -27.64 -3.79
CA ILE A 4 -11.57 -26.42 -3.25
C ILE A 4 -11.00 -26.84 -1.90
N ARG A 5 -9.68 -27.06 -1.82
CA ARG A 5 -9.01 -27.24 -0.54
C ARG A 5 -9.19 -25.92 0.19
N HIS A 6 -10.00 -25.93 1.25
CA HIS A 6 -10.11 -24.79 2.14
C HIS A 6 -8.73 -24.50 2.71
N MET A 7 -8.21 -23.32 2.40
CA MET A 7 -6.95 -22.84 2.97
C MET A 7 -7.24 -22.39 4.40
N GLU A 8 -6.93 -23.22 5.39
CA GLU A 8 -6.99 -22.80 6.78
C GLU A 8 -5.75 -21.97 7.13
N LEU A 9 -5.97 -20.82 7.78
CA LEU A 9 -4.87 -20.03 8.34
C LEU A 9 -4.36 -20.71 9.61
N SER A 10 -3.03 -20.86 9.71
CA SER A 10 -2.40 -21.26 10.97
C SER A 10 -2.68 -20.24 12.07
N LYS A 11 -2.58 -20.65 13.34
CA LYS A 11 -2.75 -19.74 14.49
C LYS A 11 -1.81 -18.55 14.42
N GLU A 12 -0.56 -18.77 14.02
CA GLU A 12 0.45 -17.73 13.84
C GLU A 12 0.06 -16.74 12.74
N LYS A 13 -0.37 -17.24 11.58
CA LYS A 13 -0.83 -16.41 10.46
C LYS A 13 -2.06 -15.58 10.83
N LEU A 14 -3.00 -16.18 11.55
CA LEU A 14 -4.17 -15.48 12.06
C LEU A 14 -3.78 -14.37 13.05
N ALA A 15 -2.87 -14.66 13.98
CA ALA A 15 -2.37 -13.66 14.93
C ALA A 15 -1.68 -12.49 14.21
N ALA A 16 -0.88 -12.76 13.18
CA ALA A 16 -0.22 -11.73 12.37
C ALA A 16 -1.23 -10.84 11.64
N VAL A 17 -2.31 -11.42 11.09
CA VAL A 17 -3.40 -10.65 10.45
C VAL A 17 -4.12 -9.78 11.48
N LEU A 18 -4.44 -10.33 12.65
CA LEU A 18 -5.11 -9.57 13.71
C LEU A 18 -4.24 -8.41 14.21
N ALA A 19 -2.94 -8.63 14.39
CA ALA A 19 -2.00 -7.58 14.76
C ALA A 19 -1.96 -6.47 13.71
N PHE A 20 -1.89 -6.83 12.43
CA PHE A 20 -1.93 -5.85 11.34
C PHE A 20 -3.27 -5.08 11.29
N ILE A 21 -4.40 -5.74 11.52
CA ILE A 21 -5.70 -5.05 11.63
C ILE A 21 -5.68 -4.06 12.80
N THR A 22 -5.17 -4.47 13.97
CA THR A 22 -5.04 -3.57 15.12
C THR A 22 -4.14 -2.39 14.80
N GLU A 23 -3.02 -2.58 14.10
CA GLU A 23 -2.17 -1.48 13.60
C GLU A 23 -2.98 -0.51 12.74
N LEU A 24 -3.74 -1.01 11.75
CA LEU A 24 -4.57 -0.18 10.87
C LEU A 24 -5.67 0.60 11.61
N GLU A 25 -6.25 0.00 12.65
CA GLU A 25 -7.36 0.56 13.42
C GLU A 25 -6.90 1.57 14.49
N THR A 26 -5.69 1.41 15.02
CA THR A 26 -5.17 2.24 16.12
C THR A 26 -4.26 3.36 15.65
N LEU A 27 -3.54 3.17 14.54
CA LEU A 27 -2.65 4.20 14.00
C LEU A 27 -3.46 5.41 13.53
N ALA A 28 -3.04 6.61 13.95
CA ALA A 28 -3.61 7.85 13.44
C ALA A 28 -3.48 7.89 11.90
N PRO A 29 -4.52 8.30 11.14
CA PRO A 29 -4.42 8.44 9.70
C PRO A 29 -3.20 9.27 9.27
N PRO A 30 -2.63 9.03 8.07
CA PRO A 30 -1.55 9.88 7.57
C PRO A 30 -2.03 11.33 7.42
N ASP A 31 -1.11 12.28 7.61
CA ASP A 31 -1.37 13.69 7.31
C ASP A 31 -1.63 13.84 5.81
N ARG A 32 -2.89 14.17 5.48
CA ARG A 32 -3.36 14.25 4.09
C ARG A 32 -2.67 15.37 3.32
N ASP A 33 -2.54 16.55 3.92
CA ASP A 33 -2.01 17.72 3.24
C ASP A 33 -0.52 17.51 2.95
N TRP A 34 0.20 16.98 3.94
CA TRP A 34 1.60 16.58 3.79
C TRP A 34 1.79 15.53 2.67
N VAL A 35 0.91 14.51 2.59
CA VAL A 35 1.00 13.48 1.53
C VAL A 35 0.74 14.11 0.16
N LEU A 36 -0.29 14.96 0.04
CA LEU A 36 -0.69 15.57 -1.23
C LEU A 36 0.37 16.57 -1.73
N GLU A 37 0.98 17.36 -0.84
CA GLU A 37 2.07 18.28 -1.19
C GLU A 37 3.23 17.54 -1.88
N ARG A 38 3.62 16.37 -1.36
CA ARG A 38 4.72 15.57 -1.94
C ARG A 38 4.36 14.87 -3.24
N ARG A 39 3.08 14.55 -3.46
CA ARG A 39 2.60 14.04 -4.76
C ARG A 39 2.63 15.11 -5.82
N GLN A 40 2.28 16.33 -5.44
CA GLN A 40 2.33 17.51 -6.27
C GLN A 40 3.73 18.12 -6.24
N ALA A 41 4.78 17.30 -6.42
CA ALA A 41 6.14 17.80 -6.62
C ALA A 41 6.04 19.02 -7.55
N PRO A 42 6.41 20.23 -7.09
CA PRO A 42 6.06 21.46 -7.78
C PRO A 42 6.52 21.32 -9.21
N LYS A 43 5.66 21.62 -10.19
CA LYS A 43 6.07 21.65 -11.60
C LYS A 43 7.26 22.59 -11.67
N PRO A 44 8.48 22.07 -11.79
CA PRO A 44 9.64 22.91 -11.66
C PRO A 44 9.64 23.86 -12.84
N ASP A 45 9.99 25.12 -12.63
CA ASP A 45 10.32 25.96 -13.76
C ASP A 45 11.67 25.47 -14.31
N TRP A 46 11.59 24.53 -15.25
CA TRP A 46 12.74 23.87 -15.86
C TRP A 46 13.74 24.84 -16.49
N LYS A 47 13.32 26.08 -16.78
CA LYS A 47 14.18 27.13 -17.33
C LYS A 47 15.10 27.76 -16.27
N THR A 48 14.83 27.53 -14.99
CA THR A 48 15.53 28.17 -13.85
C THR A 48 16.41 27.20 -13.05
N LEU A 49 16.40 25.91 -13.40
CA LEU A 49 17.08 24.87 -12.64
C LEU A 49 18.32 24.37 -13.35
N ASP A 50 19.36 24.07 -12.56
CA ASP A 50 20.53 23.34 -13.04
C ASP A 50 20.24 21.83 -13.18
N LEU A 51 21.12 21.13 -13.91
CA LEU A 51 20.97 19.68 -14.14
C LEU A 51 20.87 18.86 -12.84
N PRO A 52 21.65 19.14 -11.77
CA PRO A 52 21.51 18.47 -10.49
C PRO A 52 20.13 18.67 -9.82
N ALA A 53 19.56 19.88 -9.86
CA ALA A 53 18.23 20.13 -9.32
C ALA A 53 17.14 19.42 -10.13
N ILE A 54 17.28 19.38 -11.46
CA ILE A 54 16.39 18.62 -12.35
C ILE A 54 16.42 17.13 -12.01
N ASP A 55 17.61 16.51 -11.88
CA ASP A 55 17.75 15.09 -11.53
C ASP A 55 17.12 14.77 -10.16
N ARG A 56 17.33 15.63 -9.17
CA ARG A 56 16.75 15.47 -7.83
C ARG A 56 15.21 15.49 -7.86
N LEU A 57 14.63 16.41 -8.63
CA LEU A 57 13.16 16.52 -8.76
C LEU A 57 12.59 15.34 -9.53
N TYR A 58 13.28 14.88 -10.58
CA TYR A 58 12.87 13.69 -11.34
C TYR A 58 12.87 12.42 -10.48
N ARG A 59 13.91 12.22 -9.66
CA ARG A 59 13.97 11.11 -8.70
C ARG A 59 12.85 11.16 -7.67
N THR A 60 12.54 12.35 -7.17
CA THR A 60 11.46 12.54 -6.18
C THR A 60 10.10 12.24 -6.80
N PHE A 61 9.84 12.73 -8.01
CA PHE A 61 8.64 12.39 -8.77
C PHE A 61 8.52 10.88 -9.02
N TRP A 62 9.60 10.25 -9.49
CA TRP A 62 9.62 8.81 -9.74
C TRP A 62 9.39 7.99 -8.48
N LEU A 63 10.00 8.41 -7.36
CA LEU A 63 9.79 7.79 -6.05
C LEU A 63 8.32 7.88 -5.65
N ALA A 64 7.68 9.07 -5.75
CA ALA A 64 6.27 9.24 -5.43
C ALA A 64 5.33 8.37 -6.29
N GLN A 65 5.71 8.07 -7.54
CA GLN A 65 4.93 7.20 -8.44
C GLN A 65 5.13 5.71 -8.17
N THR A 66 6.33 5.29 -7.79
CA THR A 66 6.70 3.87 -7.75
C THR A 66 6.83 3.29 -6.33
N GLY A 67 7.10 4.13 -5.33
CA GLY A 67 7.44 3.71 -3.97
C GLY A 67 8.80 3.02 -3.88
N THR A 68 9.32 2.89 -2.66
CA THR A 68 10.50 2.05 -2.40
C THR A 68 10.13 0.57 -2.29
N ALA A 69 8.88 0.25 -1.94
CA ALA A 69 8.36 -1.11 -1.82
C ALA A 69 8.52 -1.89 -3.13
N ARG A 70 8.09 -1.32 -4.27
CA ARG A 70 8.28 -1.96 -5.57
C ARG A 70 9.76 -2.24 -5.83
N ARG A 71 10.61 -1.24 -5.66
CA ARG A 71 12.06 -1.40 -5.91
C ARG A 71 12.66 -2.49 -5.04
N ALA A 72 12.36 -2.52 -3.74
CA ALA A 72 12.90 -3.51 -2.81
C ALA A 72 12.47 -4.93 -3.20
N TYR A 73 11.19 -5.14 -3.51
CA TYR A 73 10.68 -6.45 -3.87
C TYR A 73 11.10 -6.89 -5.29
N THR A 74 11.17 -5.96 -6.26
CA THR A 74 11.72 -6.23 -7.60
C THR A 74 13.20 -6.59 -7.54
N GLN A 75 13.99 -5.93 -6.70
CA GLN A 75 15.40 -6.28 -6.50
C GLN A 75 15.58 -7.68 -5.91
N ARG A 76 14.66 -8.09 -5.02
CA ARG A 76 14.73 -9.39 -4.34
C ARG A 76 14.19 -10.55 -5.16
N PHE A 77 13.12 -10.34 -5.93
CA PHE A 77 12.35 -11.41 -6.58
C PHE A 77 12.18 -11.22 -8.10
N GLY A 78 12.76 -10.17 -8.67
CA GLY A 78 12.62 -9.82 -10.09
C GLY A 78 11.27 -9.20 -10.44
N ASP A 79 10.99 -9.10 -11.74
CA ASP A 79 9.76 -8.47 -12.25
C ASP A 79 8.48 -9.24 -11.88
N SER A 80 8.61 -10.53 -11.56
CA SER A 80 7.52 -11.39 -11.09
C SER A 80 7.26 -11.31 -9.59
N TYR A 81 7.84 -10.34 -8.86
CA TYR A 81 7.74 -10.26 -7.40
C TYR A 81 6.31 -10.33 -6.85
N LEU A 82 5.32 -9.77 -7.55
CA LEU A 82 3.92 -9.82 -7.10
C LEU A 82 3.39 -11.26 -6.98
N GLN A 83 3.86 -12.18 -7.83
CA GLN A 83 3.51 -13.59 -7.73
C GLN A 83 4.13 -14.24 -6.49
N GLU A 84 5.37 -13.88 -6.16
CA GLU A 84 6.04 -14.37 -4.94
C GLU A 84 5.37 -13.82 -3.69
N VAL A 85 5.08 -12.51 -3.65
CA VAL A 85 4.34 -11.87 -2.56
C VAL A 85 2.97 -12.53 -2.38
N ALA A 86 2.22 -12.73 -3.47
CA ALA A 86 0.87 -13.29 -3.39
C ALA A 86 0.80 -14.74 -2.85
N ARG A 87 1.91 -15.49 -2.90
CA ARG A 87 1.97 -16.87 -2.42
C ARG A 87 2.12 -16.98 -0.90
N ASP A 88 2.60 -15.93 -0.24
CA ASP A 88 2.91 -15.97 1.18
C ASP A 88 2.26 -14.82 1.95
N LEU A 89 1.35 -15.16 2.86
CA LEU A 89 0.62 -14.18 3.67
C LEU A 89 1.53 -13.23 4.46
N SER A 90 2.66 -13.72 5.00
CA SER A 90 3.58 -12.86 5.75
C SER A 90 4.22 -11.85 4.82
N MET A 91 4.62 -12.26 3.60
CA MET A 91 5.10 -11.33 2.59
C MET A 91 4.04 -10.33 2.15
N ILE A 92 2.77 -10.73 2.03
CA ILE A 92 1.66 -9.82 1.74
C ILE A 92 1.55 -8.77 2.86
N LEU A 93 1.57 -9.18 4.12
CA LEU A 93 1.48 -8.27 5.27
C LEU A 93 2.65 -7.29 5.28
N ASP A 94 3.87 -7.77 5.06
CA ASP A 94 5.07 -6.91 5.00
C ASP A 94 4.99 -5.93 3.82
N TYR A 95 4.53 -6.40 2.66
CA TYR A 95 4.35 -5.54 1.48
C TYR A 95 3.29 -4.47 1.74
N CYS A 96 2.16 -4.81 2.38
CA CYS A 96 1.15 -3.85 2.80
C CYS A 96 1.70 -2.78 3.74
N ARG A 97 2.48 -3.18 4.76
CA ARG A 97 3.13 -2.24 5.68
C ARG A 97 4.11 -1.33 4.94
N HIS A 98 4.92 -1.88 4.05
CA HIS A 98 5.90 -1.11 3.27
C HIS A 98 5.22 -0.06 2.39
N VAL A 99 4.16 -0.44 1.68
CA VAL A 99 3.41 0.50 0.81
C VAL A 99 2.77 1.63 1.63
N LEU A 100 2.23 1.34 2.82
CA LEU A 100 1.66 2.38 3.68
C LEU A 100 2.74 3.28 4.30
N ALA A 101 3.90 2.72 4.66
CA ALA A 101 5.04 3.47 5.15
C ALA A 101 5.63 4.39 4.07
N ASP A 102 5.75 3.90 2.84
CA ASP A 102 6.19 4.68 1.68
C ASP A 102 5.32 5.91 1.47
N GLN A 103 4.00 5.76 1.60
CA GLN A 103 3.09 6.90 1.49
C GLN A 103 3.39 7.92 2.59
N ARG A 104 3.56 7.46 3.83
CA ARG A 104 3.84 8.31 5.00
C ARG A 104 5.21 8.95 5.01
N GLN A 105 6.18 8.43 4.26
CA GLN A 105 7.55 8.93 4.24
C GLN A 105 7.86 9.75 2.99
N HIS A 106 7.24 9.38 1.87
CA HIS A 106 7.59 9.91 0.55
C HIS A 106 6.38 10.46 -0.22
N GLY A 107 5.18 10.43 0.36
CA GLY A 107 3.96 10.88 -0.32
C GLY A 107 3.53 9.96 -1.45
N THR A 108 3.99 8.71 -1.49
CA THR A 108 3.73 7.82 -2.63
C THR A 108 2.26 7.50 -2.81
N TRP A 109 1.89 7.07 -4.01
CA TRP A 109 0.59 6.46 -4.23
C TRP A 109 0.56 5.05 -3.63
N PRO A 110 -0.30 4.78 -2.62
CA PRO A 110 -0.43 3.45 -2.07
C PRO A 110 -0.95 2.55 -3.19
N ARG A 111 -0.22 1.48 -3.46
CA ARG A 111 -0.55 0.59 -4.56
C ARG A 111 -1.87 -0.13 -4.26
N PRO A 112 -2.86 -0.10 -5.18
CA PRO A 112 -4.16 -0.74 -4.96
C PRO A 112 -4.07 -2.28 -4.90
N ASP A 113 -2.98 -2.85 -5.41
CA ASP A 113 -2.73 -4.29 -5.39
C ASP A 113 -2.47 -4.84 -3.98
N ALA A 114 -1.78 -4.10 -3.11
CA ALA A 114 -1.40 -4.57 -1.76
C ALA A 114 -2.60 -5.00 -0.91
N CYS A 115 -3.59 -4.10 -0.74
CA CYS A 115 -4.82 -4.42 -0.01
C CYS A 115 -5.58 -5.57 -0.68
N ARG A 116 -5.67 -5.58 -2.02
CA ARG A 116 -6.40 -6.60 -2.76
C ARG A 116 -5.79 -8.00 -2.58
N LEU A 117 -4.47 -8.11 -2.53
CA LEU A 117 -3.78 -9.39 -2.29
C LEU A 117 -4.17 -9.96 -0.93
N LEU A 118 -4.10 -9.13 0.13
CA LEU A 118 -4.44 -9.56 1.49
C LEU A 118 -5.91 -9.95 1.62
N THR A 119 -6.83 -9.11 1.14
CA THR A 119 -8.27 -9.41 1.20
C THR A 119 -8.62 -10.67 0.40
N SER A 120 -8.02 -10.87 -0.78
CA SER A 120 -8.21 -12.09 -1.56
C SER A 120 -7.74 -13.34 -0.81
N HIS A 121 -6.58 -13.26 -0.14
CA HIS A 121 -6.03 -14.37 0.64
C HIS A 121 -6.93 -14.71 1.84
N LEU A 122 -7.53 -13.71 2.49
CA LEU A 122 -8.46 -13.91 3.62
C LEU A 122 -9.81 -14.48 3.15
N VAL A 123 -10.32 -14.02 2.01
CA VAL A 123 -11.54 -14.56 1.38
C VAL A 123 -11.37 -16.03 1.01
N GLN A 124 -10.23 -16.41 0.43
CA GLN A 124 -9.91 -17.82 0.13
C GLN A 124 -9.85 -18.69 1.39
N ALA A 125 -9.53 -18.10 2.54
CA ALA A 125 -9.55 -18.74 3.85
C ALA A 125 -10.92 -18.64 4.58
N ASN A 126 -11.97 -18.19 3.90
CA ASN A 126 -13.30 -17.94 4.48
C ASN A 126 -13.28 -17.01 5.71
N ARG A 127 -12.38 -16.01 5.72
CA ARG A 127 -12.28 -14.97 6.75
C ARG A 127 -12.77 -13.63 6.22
N PHE A 128 -14.04 -13.60 5.82
CA PHE A 128 -14.68 -12.43 5.18
C PHE A 128 -14.74 -11.22 6.11
N ASP A 129 -14.96 -11.45 7.40
CA ASP A 129 -14.95 -10.45 8.45
C ASP A 129 -13.57 -9.76 8.55
N LEU A 130 -12.49 -10.55 8.55
CA LEU A 130 -11.13 -10.03 8.58
C LEU A 130 -10.79 -9.31 7.29
N ALA A 131 -11.19 -9.85 6.14
CA ALA A 131 -11.00 -9.19 4.84
C ALA A 131 -11.65 -7.81 4.83
N ARG A 132 -12.87 -7.69 5.38
CA ARG A 132 -13.57 -6.41 5.46
C ARG A 132 -12.89 -5.43 6.40
N ARG A 133 -12.42 -5.88 7.57
CA ARG A 133 -11.67 -5.03 8.50
C ARG A 133 -10.36 -4.53 7.91
N VAL A 134 -9.62 -5.40 7.22
CA VAL A 134 -8.41 -5.02 6.47
C VAL A 134 -8.74 -3.95 5.44
N GLU A 135 -9.77 -4.15 4.62
CA GLU A 135 -10.15 -3.18 3.58
C GLU A 135 -10.44 -1.80 4.19
N LEU A 136 -11.32 -1.73 5.20
CA LEU A 136 -11.67 -0.48 5.87
C LEU A 136 -10.48 0.18 6.55
N GLY A 137 -9.67 -0.59 7.27
CA GLY A 137 -8.45 -0.12 7.91
C GLY A 137 -7.45 0.43 6.88
N PHE A 138 -7.23 -0.29 5.79
CA PHE A 138 -6.31 0.14 4.73
C PHE A 138 -6.80 1.43 4.07
N HIS A 139 -8.10 1.57 3.81
CA HIS A 139 -8.68 2.81 3.28
C HIS A 139 -8.47 4.00 4.22
N ARG A 140 -8.60 3.81 5.53
CA ARG A 140 -8.31 4.86 6.52
C ARG A 140 -6.84 5.26 6.50
N GLN A 141 -5.94 4.32 6.23
CA GLN A 141 -4.49 4.56 6.20
C GLN A 141 -3.97 5.03 4.83
N ALA A 142 -4.79 4.98 3.78
CA ALA A 142 -4.40 5.29 2.40
C ALA A 142 -5.01 6.62 1.93
N VAL A 143 -4.17 7.61 1.62
CA VAL A 143 -4.61 8.85 0.96
C VAL A 143 -4.77 8.54 -0.53
N ARG A 144 -5.99 8.60 -1.06
CA ARG A 144 -6.27 8.37 -2.49
C ARG A 144 -6.39 9.68 -3.27
N SER A 145 -6.28 9.58 -4.59
CA SER A 145 -6.41 10.70 -5.54
C SER A 145 -7.85 11.20 -5.64
N ASP A 146 -8.78 10.43 -5.10
CA ASP A 146 -10.19 10.60 -5.36
C ASP A 146 -10.69 11.80 -4.57
N ILE A 147 -10.57 12.95 -5.21
CA ILE A 147 -11.48 14.09 -5.09
C ILE A 147 -12.84 13.64 -5.62
N ARG A 148 -13.43 12.57 -5.06
CA ARG A 148 -14.86 12.68 -4.81
C ARG A 148 -14.89 13.58 -3.62
N LYS A 149 -15.17 14.87 -3.89
CA LYS A 149 -15.66 15.81 -2.88
C LYS A 149 -16.40 14.97 -1.85
N GLU A 150 -15.92 14.97 -0.62
CA GLU A 150 -16.74 14.59 0.52
C GLU A 150 -17.96 15.52 0.44
N ARG A 151 -18.96 15.12 -0.35
CA ARG A 151 -20.32 15.52 -0.12
C ARG A 151 -20.57 14.93 1.25
N ALA A 152 -20.42 15.79 2.26
CA ALA A 152 -21.16 15.66 3.49
C ALA A 152 -22.55 15.16 3.08
N LEU A 153 -22.85 13.92 3.42
CA LEU A 153 -24.23 13.46 3.40
C LEU A 153 -24.96 14.34 4.42
N PRO A 154 -26.12 14.90 4.06
CA PRO A 154 -26.92 15.70 4.98
C PRO A 154 -27.34 14.90 6.22
#